data_AF-A0A5C5BYB1-F1
#
_entry.id   AF-A0A5C5BYB1-F1
#
_cell.length_a   1.000
_cell.length_b   1.000
_cell.length_c   1.000
_cell.angle_alpha   90.00
_cell.angle_beta   90.00
_cell.angle_gamma   90.00
#
_symmetry.space_group_name_H-M   'P 1'
#
loop_
_entity.id
_entity.type
_entity.pdbx_description
1 polymer ?
#
loop_
_entity_poly.entity_id
_entity_poly.type
_entity_poly.pdbx_seq_one_letter_code
_entity_poly.pdbx_strand_id
1 'polypeptide(L)'
;MEKEIEEVPYDEQRLRDADPDDLYLFMLEPYPYMMTPDQVADFTGSTGQEIRKLLNRGDIQGCRIGIKWCVPKLGLLNYLNKNRKAGNEIGDEEAQMRQTV
;
A
#
# COMPACT_ATOMS: atom_id res chain seq x y z
N MET A 1 6.99 2.75 36.93
CA MET A 1 5.88 1.91 36.46
C MET A 1 5.78 2.17 34.97
N GLU A 2 6.52 1.39 34.18
CA GLU A 2 6.44 1.42 32.73
C GLU A 2 5.03 0.94 32.38
N LYS A 3 4.23 1.79 31.74
CA LYS A 3 2.95 1.35 31.21
C LYS A 3 3.27 0.43 30.05
N GLU A 4 3.00 -0.87 30.21
CA GLU A 4 2.81 -1.77 29.07
C GLU A 4 1.81 -1.07 28.15
N ILE A 5 2.30 -0.66 26.98
CA ILE A 5 1.46 -0.15 25.92
C ILE A 5 0.74 -1.40 25.42
N GLU A 6 -0.49 -1.59 25.87
CA GLU A 6 -1.38 -2.63 25.33
C GLU A 6 -1.38 -2.45 23.81
N GLU A 7 -0.75 -3.37 23.09
CA GLU A 7 -0.74 -3.37 21.63
C GLU A 7 -2.19 -3.52 21.20
N VAL A 8 -2.83 -2.40 20.86
CA VAL A 8 -4.15 -2.43 20.25
C VAL A 8 -3.94 -3.12 18.90
N PRO A 9 -4.50 -4.32 18.69
CA PRO A 9 -4.37 -4.97 17.39
C PRO A 9 -5.00 -4.03 16.38
N TYR A 10 -4.18 -3.54 15.45
CA TYR A 10 -4.68 -2.83 14.28
C TYR A 10 -5.71 -3.72 13.58
N ASP A 11 -6.74 -3.11 12.98
CA ASP A 11 -7.88 -3.83 12.39
C ASP A 11 -7.42 -4.84 11.32
N GLU A 12 -7.19 -6.08 11.76
CA GLU A 12 -6.67 -7.17 10.93
C GLU A 12 -7.65 -7.52 9.82
N GLN A 13 -8.94 -7.37 10.08
CA GLN A 13 -9.98 -7.62 9.09
C GLN A 13 -9.86 -6.63 7.93
N ARG A 14 -9.70 -5.34 8.22
CA ARG A 14 -9.45 -4.33 7.17
C ARG A 14 -8.18 -4.57 6.38
N LEU A 15 -7.12 -5.06 7.01
CA LEU A 15 -5.89 -5.40 6.32
C LEU A 15 -6.07 -6.57 5.35
N ARG A 16 -6.79 -7.63 5.77
CA ARG A 16 -7.15 -8.76 4.89
C ARG A 16 -8.07 -8.33 3.76
N ASP A 17 -9.07 -7.51 4.04
CA ASP A 17 -9.99 -7.01 3.02
C ASP A 17 -9.26 -6.15 1.96
N ALA A 18 -8.18 -5.46 2.36
CA ALA A 18 -7.33 -4.68 1.47
C ALA A 18 -6.31 -5.52 0.69
N ASP A 19 -6.08 -6.78 1.08
CA ASP A 19 -5.25 -7.76 0.37
C ASP A 19 -6.02 -9.08 0.14
N PRO A 20 -7.06 -9.06 -0.71
CA PRO A 20 -7.98 -10.18 -0.86
C PRO A 20 -7.33 -11.46 -1.43
N ASP A 21 -6.20 -11.31 -2.11
CA ASP A 21 -5.44 -12.41 -2.70
C ASP A 21 -4.27 -12.87 -1.80
N ASP A 22 -4.11 -12.27 -0.62
CA ASP A 22 -3.08 -12.58 0.38
C ASP A 22 -1.64 -12.56 -0.19
N LEU A 23 -1.36 -11.61 -1.08
CA LEU A 23 -0.09 -11.54 -1.81
C LEU A 23 0.98 -10.73 -1.07
N TYR A 24 0.56 -9.76 -0.26
CA TYR A 24 1.45 -8.73 0.26
C TYR A 24 1.53 -8.76 1.79
N LEU A 25 0.49 -9.23 2.48
CA LEU A 25 0.39 -9.15 3.94
C LEU A 25 1.56 -9.87 4.65
N PHE A 26 1.93 -11.06 4.18
CA PHE A 26 3.06 -11.82 4.75
C PHE A 26 4.40 -11.12 4.52
N MET A 27 4.61 -10.48 3.36
CA MET A 27 5.85 -9.75 3.07
C MET A 27 5.95 -8.44 3.86
N LEU A 28 4.81 -7.88 4.28
CA LEU A 28 4.75 -6.66 5.08
C LEU A 28 4.94 -6.92 6.58
N GLU A 29 4.93 -8.17 7.05
CA GLU A 29 5.15 -8.55 8.46
C GLU A 29 6.37 -7.87 9.11
N PRO A 30 7.59 -7.85 8.51
CA PRO A 30 8.76 -7.23 9.12
C PRO A 30 8.70 -5.69 9.19
N TYR A 31 7.75 -5.05 8.52
CA TYR A 31 7.60 -3.60 8.54
C TYR A 31 6.60 -3.15 9.62
N PRO A 32 6.80 -1.96 10.25
CA PRO A 32 5.82 -1.41 11.17
C PRO A 32 4.50 -1.10 10.44
N TYR A 33 3.38 -1.06 11.18
CA TYR A 33 2.09 -0.67 10.58
C TYR A 33 2.16 0.71 9.91
N MET A 34 2.81 1.68 10.55
CA MET A 34 3.10 3.00 9.99
C MET A 34 4.51 3.01 9.39
N MET A 35 4.60 2.88 8.07
CA MET A 35 5.85 2.83 7.33
C MET A 35 6.33 4.23 6.95
N THR A 36 7.64 4.44 6.93
CA THR A 36 8.24 5.65 6.35
C THR A 36 8.27 5.55 4.81
N PRO A 37 8.40 6.67 4.07
CA PRO A 37 8.55 6.63 2.62
C PRO A 37 9.72 5.76 2.16
N ASP A 38 10.79 5.68 2.96
CA ASP A 38 11.98 4.91 2.61
C ASP A 38 11.73 3.41 2.85
N GLN A 39 10.98 3.02 3.89
CA GLN A 39 10.52 1.63 4.08
C GLN A 39 9.54 1.18 2.99
N VAL A 40 8.64 2.06 2.57
CA VAL A 40 7.74 1.76 1.43
C VAL A 40 8.56 1.61 0.15
N ALA A 41 9.54 2.47 -0.06
CA ALA A 41 10.44 2.41 -1.21
C ALA A 41 11.23 1.10 -1.25
N ASP A 42 11.77 0.66 -0.11
CA ASP A 42 12.45 -0.64 0.04
C ASP A 42 11.52 -1.80 -0.34
N PHE A 43 10.26 -1.75 0.09
CA PHE A 43 9.27 -2.79 -0.23
C PHE A 43 8.88 -2.79 -1.72
N THR A 44 8.64 -1.62 -2.31
CA THR A 44 8.16 -1.50 -3.71
C THR A 44 9.28 -1.47 -4.75
N GLY A 45 10.55 -1.55 -4.33
CA GLY A 45 11.70 -1.38 -5.23
C GLY A 45 11.74 0.01 -5.88
N SER A 46 11.20 1.02 -5.20
CA SER A 46 11.15 2.41 -5.69
C SER A 46 12.14 3.29 -4.93
N THR A 47 12.18 4.59 -5.24
CA THR A 47 12.93 5.57 -4.44
C THR A 47 12.02 6.27 -3.44
N GLY A 48 12.58 6.67 -2.30
CA GLY A 48 11.83 7.47 -1.32
C GLY A 48 11.32 8.81 -1.90
N GLN A 49 11.95 9.36 -2.94
CA GLN A 49 11.47 10.56 -3.63
C GLN A 49 10.19 10.28 -4.42
N GLU A 50 10.11 9.15 -5.11
CA GLU A 50 8.91 8.72 -5.83
C GLU A 50 7.75 8.48 -4.87
N ILE A 51 7.99 7.82 -3.74
CA ILE A 51 6.95 7.62 -2.72
C ILE A 51 6.42 8.95 -2.20
N ARG A 52 7.30 9.92 -1.88
CA ARG A 52 6.89 11.27 -1.47
C ARG A 52 6.09 11.99 -2.57
N LYS A 53 6.41 11.77 -3.84
CA LYS A 53 5.68 12.33 -4.98
C LYS A 53 4.27 11.74 -5.09
N LEU A 54 4.11 10.42 -4.92
CA LEU A 54 2.81 9.76 -4.88
C LEU A 54 1.95 10.29 -3.71
N LEU A 55 2.56 10.45 -2.53
CA LEU A 55 1.89 11.00 -1.35
C LEU A 55 1.41 12.44 -1.57
N ASN A 56 2.26 13.30 -2.14
CA ASN A 56 1.89 14.69 -2.44
C ASN A 56 0.77 14.80 -3.48
N ARG A 57 0.64 13.82 -4.38
CA ARG A 57 -0.44 13.76 -5.38
C ARG A 57 -1.74 13.15 -4.83
N GLY A 58 -1.66 12.46 -3.70
CA GLY A 58 -2.78 11.70 -3.15
C GLY A 58 -3.00 10.34 -3.84
N ASP A 59 -2.02 9.87 -4.62
CA ASP A 59 -2.11 8.57 -5.32
C ASP A 59 -2.04 7.41 -4.31
N ILE A 60 -1.20 7.56 -3.28
CA ILE A 60 -1.11 6.66 -2.13
C ILE A 60 -1.60 7.39 -0.88
N GLN A 61 -2.45 6.72 -0.08
CA GLN A 61 -2.92 7.28 1.18
C GLN A 61 -1.81 7.23 2.24
N GLY A 62 -1.56 8.37 2.86
CA GLY A 62 -0.66 8.50 4.00
C GLY A 62 -0.99 9.72 4.83
N CYS A 63 -0.34 9.85 5.98
CA CYS A 63 -0.49 11.00 6.86
C CYS A 63 0.85 11.69 7.08
N ARG A 64 0.79 13.00 7.31
CA ARG A 64 1.96 13.77 7.70
C ARG A 64 1.98 13.94 9.21
N ILE A 65 2.99 13.38 9.87
CA ILE A 65 3.19 13.50 11.31
C ILE A 65 4.37 14.47 11.53
N GLY A 66 4.04 15.70 11.93
CA GLY A 66 5.01 16.81 11.96
C GLY A 66 5.58 17.09 10.57
N ILE A 67 6.90 16.94 10.42
CA ILE A 67 7.58 17.14 9.13
C ILE A 67 7.68 15.86 8.28
N LYS A 68 7.39 14.69 8.86
CA LYS A 68 7.61 13.38 8.22
C LYS A 68 6.32 12.84 7.61
N TRP A 69 6.46 12.18 6.47
CA TRP A 69 5.40 11.35 5.90
C TRP A 69 5.40 9.97 6.57
N CYS A 70 4.21 9.42 6.76
CA CYS A 70 3.98 8.05 7.21
C CYS A 70 2.87 7.43 6.35
N VAL A 71 3.03 6.15 6.03
CA VAL A 71 2.12 5.38 5.19
C VAL A 71 1.61 4.19 6.00
N PRO A 72 0.31 4.10 6.32
CA PRO A 72 -0.22 2.89 6.94
C PRO A 72 -0.15 1.72 5.95
N LYS A 73 0.13 0.50 6.41
CA LYS A 73 0.08 -0.73 5.58
C LYS A 73 -1.20 -0.79 4.75
N LEU A 74 -2.34 -0.43 5.35
CA LEU A 74 -3.64 -0.34 4.67
C LEU A 74 -3.61 0.58 3.44
N GLY A 75 -2.99 1.76 3.55
CA GLY A 75 -2.89 2.72 2.44
C GLY A 75 -2.01 2.21 1.30
N LEU A 76 -0.95 1.47 1.62
CA LEU A 76 -0.08 0.83 0.63
C LEU A 76 -0.79 -0.33 -0.08
N LEU A 77 -1.46 -1.23 0.66
CA LEU A 77 -2.20 -2.35 0.10
C LEU A 77 -3.29 -1.89 -0.89
N ASN A 78 -4.04 -0.87 -0.50
CA ASN A 78 -5.06 -0.27 -1.36
C ASN A 78 -4.44 0.29 -2.67
N TYR A 79 -3.28 0.94 -2.58
CA TYR A 79 -2.58 1.46 -3.75
C TYR A 79 -2.12 0.34 -4.69
N LEU A 80 -1.49 -0.72 -4.16
CA LEU A 80 -0.99 -1.85 -4.94
C LEU A 80 -2.14 -2.57 -5.66
N ASN A 81 -3.21 -2.87 -4.94
CA ASN A 81 -4.36 -3.58 -5.49
C ASN A 81 -5.17 -2.73 -6.47
N LYS A 82 -5.27 -1.41 -6.26
CA LYS A 82 -5.87 -0.50 -7.24
C LYS A 82 -5.11 -0.49 -8.57
N ASN A 83 -3.78 -0.42 -8.53
CA ASN A 83 -2.96 -0.42 -9.74
C ASN A 83 -2.99 -1.76 -10.48
N ARG A 84 -3.07 -2.87 -9.75
CA ARG A 84 -3.22 -4.20 -10.35
C ARG A 84 -4.56 -4.36 -11.08
N LYS A 85 -5.66 -3.88 -10.50
CA LYS A 85 -6.98 -3.87 -11.17
C LYS A 85 -6.95 -3.04 -12.44
N ALA A 86 -6.38 -1.84 -12.39
CA ALA A 86 -6.23 -0.99 -13.58
C ALA A 86 -5.42 -1.65 -14.70
N GLY A 87 -4.36 -2.39 -14.36
CA GLY A 87 -3.56 -3.15 -15.35
C GLY A 87 -4.34 -4.30 -16.00
N ASN A 88 -5.19 -4.99 -15.22
CA ASN A 88 -6.03 -6.07 -15.75
C ASN A 88 -7.15 -5.55 -16.66
N GLU A 89 -7.82 -4.44 -16.28
CA GLU A 89 -8.88 -3.82 -17.08
C GLU A 89 -8.39 -3.39 -18.47
N ILE A 90 -7.19 -2.81 -18.55
CA ILE A 90 -6.55 -2.43 -19.83
C ILE A 90 -6.24 -3.68 -20.68
N GLY A 91 -5.77 -4.76 -20.05
CA GLY A 91 -5.49 -6.03 -20.73
C GLY A 91 -6.76 -6.70 -21.28
N ASP A 92 -7.87 -6.60 -20.55
CA ASP A 92 -9.16 -7.16 -20.96
C ASP A 92 -9.82 -6.37 -22.09
N GLU A 93 -9.66 -5.04 -22.12
CA GLU A 93 -10.10 -4.19 -23.24
C GLU A 93 -9.29 -4.45 -24.52
N GLU A 94 -7.95 -4.54 -24.43
CA GLU A 94 -7.11 -4.90 -25.59
C GLU A 94 -7.41 -6.31 -26.11
N ALA A 95 -7.68 -7.27 -25.22
CA ALA A 95 -8.04 -8.64 -25.59
C ALA A 95 -9.40 -8.70 -26.31
N GLN A 96 -10.40 -7.93 -25.86
CA GLN A 96 -11.71 -7.84 -26.51
C GLN A 96 -11.64 -7.15 -27.88
N MET A 97 -10.77 -6.14 -28.03
CA MET A 97 -10.57 -5.46 -29.32
C MET A 97 -9.96 -6.37 -30.38
N ARG A 98 -9.09 -7.33 -29.99
CA ARG A 98 -8.50 -8.33 -30.90
C ARG A 98 -9.45 -9.44 -31.32
N GLN A 99 -10.50 -9.73 -30.55
CA GLN A 99 -11.50 -10.75 -30.88
C GLN A 99 -12.62 -10.24 -31.79
N THR A 100 -12.66 -8.93 -32.06
CA THR A 100 -13.71 -8.27 -32.87
C THR A 100 -13.23 -7.91 -34.29
N VAL A 101 -12.07 -8.42 -34.74
CA VAL A 101 -11.52 -8.22 -36.10
C VAL A 101 -11.54 -9.52 -36.90
#